data_AF-W2IL48-F1
#
_entry.id   AF-W2IL48-F1
#
_cell.length_a   1.000
_cell.length_b   1.000
_cell.length_c   1.000
_cell.angle_alpha   90.00
_cell.angle_beta   90.00
_cell.angle_gamma   90.00
#
_symmetry.space_group_name_H-M   'P 1'
#
loop_
_entity.id
_entity.type
_entity.pdbx_description
1 polymer ?
#
loop_
_entity_poly.entity_id
_entity_poly.type
_entity_poly.pdbx_seq_one_letter_code
_entity_poly.pdbx_strand_id
1 'polypeptide(L)'
;MWEVSKLPHRQIDREVYEDLSDAGNTVAFKFRVKKTLADGSTVSVLKRVLSRRFRDNNQVVIIWKIFSEGEGIFSGMDVNETTWGRMRPYLEGSSCGVLVESCTRQTPGPYITENADDWAGRTFRAIMQEAVVEDTQEFVRALGELLRNDASPSIEFET
;
A
#
# COMPACT_ATOMS: atom_id res chain seq x y z
N MET A 1 -2.48 -10.77 -8.69
CA MET A 1 -1.94 -9.39 -8.75
C MET A 1 -2.90 -8.36 -8.13
N TRP A 2 -4.15 -8.24 -8.60
CA TRP A 2 -5.11 -7.26 -8.05
C TRP A 2 -5.39 -7.45 -6.55
N GLU A 3 -5.53 -8.68 -6.08
CA GLU A 3 -5.76 -8.96 -4.65
C GLU A 3 -4.62 -8.45 -3.74
N VAL A 4 -3.38 -8.49 -4.24
CA VAL A 4 -2.21 -7.98 -3.51
C VAL A 4 -2.29 -6.46 -3.33
N SER A 5 -2.87 -5.75 -4.30
CA SER A 5 -3.06 -4.29 -4.21
C SER A 5 -4.06 -3.85 -3.14
N LYS A 6 -4.83 -4.79 -2.58
CA LYS A 6 -5.75 -4.55 -1.48
C LYS A 6 -5.03 -4.57 -0.12
N LEU A 7 -3.70 -4.65 -0.07
CA LEU A 7 -2.88 -4.62 1.15
C LEU A 7 -3.37 -5.62 2.23
N PRO A 8 -3.40 -6.93 1.93
CA PRO A 8 -3.96 -7.94 2.83
C PRO A 8 -3.19 -8.10 4.15
N HIS A 9 -2.00 -7.54 4.31
CA HIS A 9 -1.27 -7.51 5.58
C HIS A 9 -1.81 -6.45 6.57
N ARG A 10 -2.61 -5.47 6.11
CA ARG A 10 -3.14 -4.37 6.93
C ARG A 10 -4.56 -4.65 7.43
N GLN A 11 -4.71 -5.35 8.56
CA GLN A 11 -6.01 -5.81 9.08
C GLN A 11 -6.55 -5.09 10.33
N ILE A 12 -5.75 -4.25 11.00
CA ILE A 12 -6.19 -3.57 12.23
C ILE A 12 -7.30 -2.57 11.90
N ASP A 13 -8.47 -2.76 12.51
CA ASP A 13 -9.68 -1.95 12.31
C ASP A 13 -10.03 -1.73 10.83
N ARG A 14 -9.82 -2.78 10.03
CA ARG A 14 -10.07 -2.72 8.60
C ARG A 14 -11.55 -2.70 8.29
N GLU A 15 -11.95 -1.80 7.40
CA GLU A 15 -13.31 -1.73 6.85
C GLU A 15 -13.21 -1.49 5.34
N VAL A 16 -13.99 -2.24 4.56
CA VAL A 16 -14.04 -2.13 3.10
C VAL A 16 -15.34 -1.44 2.70
N TYR A 17 -15.26 -0.51 1.75
CA TYR A 17 -16.41 0.21 1.21
C TYR A 17 -16.86 -0.47 -0.09
N GLU A 18 -18.08 -1.00 -0.10
CA GLU A 18 -18.60 -1.83 -1.19
C GLU A 18 -19.28 -1.01 -2.31
N ASP A 19 -19.84 0.16 -1.99
CA ASP A 19 -20.65 0.97 -2.91
C ASP A 19 -19.79 1.86 -3.84
N LEU A 20 -19.01 1.22 -4.73
CA LEU A 20 -18.14 1.88 -5.69
C LEU A 20 -18.65 1.72 -7.12
N SER A 21 -18.63 2.81 -7.89
CA SER A 21 -19.13 2.85 -9.28
C SER A 21 -18.40 1.90 -10.25
N ASP A 22 -17.18 1.49 -9.92
CA ASP A 22 -16.34 0.57 -10.70
C ASP A 22 -15.66 -0.45 -9.76
N ALA A 23 -16.48 -1.19 -9.00
CA ALA A 23 -16.02 -2.17 -8.01
C ALA A 23 -15.12 -3.28 -8.60
N GLY A 24 -15.22 -3.53 -9.91
CA GLY A 24 -14.34 -4.46 -10.62
C GLY A 24 -12.89 -3.98 -10.72
N ASN A 25 -12.63 -2.67 -10.70
CA ASN A 25 -11.27 -2.12 -10.83
C ASN A 25 -10.89 -1.15 -9.71
N THR A 26 -11.81 -0.84 -8.81
CA THR A 26 -11.63 0.11 -7.71
C THR A 26 -11.97 -0.58 -6.40
N VAL A 27 -11.12 -0.41 -5.39
CA VAL A 27 -11.43 -0.76 -4.01
C VAL A 27 -11.14 0.44 -3.12
N ALA A 28 -11.98 0.61 -2.11
CA ALA A 28 -11.77 1.61 -1.08
C ALA A 28 -11.86 0.91 0.27
N PHE A 29 -10.95 1.24 1.17
CA PHE A 29 -10.94 0.66 2.50
C PHE A 29 -10.18 1.57 3.47
N LYS A 30 -10.42 1.39 4.77
CA LYS A 30 -9.61 2.01 5.82
C LYS A 30 -8.96 0.92 6.67
N PHE A 31 -7.87 1.28 7.34
CA PHE A 31 -7.21 0.47 8.36
C PHE A 31 -6.36 1.36 9.26
N ARG A 32 -5.90 0.83 10.40
CA ARG A 32 -4.96 1.51 11.27
C ARG A 32 -3.56 0.94 11.17
N VAL A 33 -2.57 1.82 11.19
CA VAL A 33 -1.19 1.48 11.47
C VAL A 33 -0.95 1.77 12.95
N LYS A 34 -0.49 0.77 13.71
CA LYS A 34 -0.07 0.93 15.11
C LYS A 34 1.44 0.75 15.21
N LYS A 35 2.09 1.63 15.96
CA LYS A 35 3.52 1.56 16.25
C LYS A 35 3.76 1.75 17.74
N THR A 36 4.67 0.97 18.29
CA THR A 36 5.17 1.16 19.65
C THR A 36 6.42 2.01 19.56
N LEU A 37 6.42 3.15 20.26
CA LEU A 37 7.55 4.07 20.32
C LEU A 37 8.62 3.54 21.29
N ALA A 38 9.80 4.17 21.26
CA ALA A 38 10.93 3.77 22.10
C ALA A 38 10.66 3.89 23.61
N ASP A 39 9.74 4.77 24.01
CA ASP A 39 9.29 4.93 25.39
C ASP A 39 8.22 3.90 25.81
N GLY A 40 7.86 2.97 24.93
CA GLY A 40 6.84 1.96 25.14
C GLY A 40 5.41 2.43 24.88
N SER A 41 5.19 3.72 24.59
CA SER A 41 3.87 4.22 24.23
C SER A 41 3.42 3.68 22.87
N THR A 42 2.13 3.40 22.72
CA THR A 42 1.55 2.97 21.45
C THR A 42 0.85 4.15 20.78
N VAL A 43 1.19 4.38 19.52
CA VAL A 43 0.58 5.41 18.68
C VAL A 43 -0.14 4.77 17.49
N SER A 44 -1.09 5.49 16.92
CA SER A 44 -1.85 5.03 15.76
C SER A 44 -2.08 6.11 14.71
N VAL A 45 -2.20 5.64 13.47
CA VAL A 45 -2.55 6.45 12.30
C VAL A 45 -3.64 5.73 11.54
N LEU A 46 -4.75 6.43 11.27
CA LEU A 46 -5.83 5.93 10.44
C LEU A 46 -5.51 6.21 8.97
N LYS A 47 -5.41 5.17 8.13
CA LYS A 47 -5.21 5.29 6.69
C LYS A 47 -6.53 4.98 5.97
N ARG A 48 -6.94 5.83 5.04
CA ARG A 48 -8.02 5.59 4.07
C ARG A 48 -7.42 5.47 2.69
N VAL A 49 -7.67 4.35 2.03
CA VAL A 49 -7.08 3.98 0.76
C VAL A 49 -8.16 3.90 -0.30
N LEU A 50 -7.88 4.49 -1.44
CA LEU A 50 -8.54 4.24 -2.71
C LEU A 50 -7.51 3.65 -3.66
N SER A 51 -7.70 2.39 -4.05
CA SER A 51 -6.87 1.73 -5.06
C SER A 51 -7.67 1.54 -6.33
N ARG A 52 -7.08 1.87 -7.48
CA ARG A 52 -7.68 1.63 -8.79
C ARG A 52 -6.67 1.03 -9.76
N ARG A 53 -7.06 -0.02 -10.49
CA ARG A 53 -6.26 -0.57 -11.59
C ARG A 53 -6.72 -0.08 -12.95
N PHE A 54 -5.75 0.02 -13.85
CA PHE A 54 -5.91 0.30 -15.26
C PHE A 54 -5.18 -0.81 -16.01
N ARG A 55 -5.87 -1.43 -16.96
CA ARG A 55 -5.32 -2.51 -17.77
C ARG A 55 -5.14 -2.06 -19.19
N ASP A 56 -4.05 -2.50 -19.77
CA ASP A 56 -3.71 -2.37 -21.16
C ASP A 56 -3.07 -3.69 -21.62
N ASN A 57 -2.96 -3.91 -22.93
CA ASN A 57 -2.69 -5.22 -23.53
C ASN A 57 -1.41 -5.91 -23.01
N ASN A 58 -0.44 -5.14 -22.50
CA ASN A 58 0.83 -5.69 -22.00
C ASN A 58 1.26 -5.13 -20.65
N GLN A 59 0.35 -4.51 -19.91
CA GLN A 59 0.67 -3.89 -18.61
C GLN A 59 -0.56 -3.67 -17.73
N VAL A 60 -0.31 -3.66 -16.42
CA VAL A 60 -1.28 -3.24 -15.42
C VAL A 60 -0.68 -2.07 -14.65
N VAL A 61 -1.41 -0.97 -14.56
CA VAL A 61 -1.07 0.16 -13.69
C VAL A 61 -2.04 0.17 -12.53
N ILE A 62 -1.54 0.27 -11.31
CA ILE A 62 -2.35 0.44 -10.11
C ILE A 62 -1.99 1.77 -9.48
N ILE A 63 -3.00 2.55 -9.13
CA ILE A 63 -2.86 3.83 -8.44
C ILE A 63 -3.50 3.70 -7.07
N TRP A 64 -2.76 4.03 -6.03
CA TRP A 64 -3.26 4.21 -4.69
C TRP A 64 -3.28 5.69 -4.34
N LYS A 65 -4.43 6.18 -3.95
CA LYS A 65 -4.58 7.44 -3.22
C LYS A 65 -4.86 7.11 -1.77
N ILE A 66 -4.04 7.64 -0.88
CA ILE A 66 -4.10 7.32 0.54
C ILE A 66 -4.11 8.62 1.32
N PHE A 67 -5.11 8.77 2.18
CA PHE A 67 -5.16 9.85 3.16
C PHE A 67 -4.93 9.27 4.54
N SER A 68 -3.98 9.83 5.28
CA SER A 68 -3.61 9.32 6.61
C SER A 68 -3.75 10.41 7.66
N GLU A 69 -4.43 10.11 8.76
CA GLU A 69 -4.68 11.02 9.87
C GLU A 69 -4.09 10.45 11.16
N GLY A 70 -3.35 11.29 11.88
CA GLY A 70 -2.81 10.96 13.19
C GLY A 70 -3.88 10.93 14.27
N GLU A 71 -3.76 9.96 15.19
CA GLU A 71 -4.62 9.82 16.37
C GLU A 71 -3.79 10.13 17.64
N GLY A 72 -4.46 10.46 18.75
CA GLY A 72 -3.79 10.74 20.03
C GLY A 72 -2.80 11.90 19.94
N ILE A 73 -1.52 11.64 20.23
CA ILE A 73 -0.45 12.65 20.18
C ILE A 73 -0.21 13.21 18.77
N PHE A 74 -0.71 12.56 17.72
CA PHE A 74 -0.63 13.01 16.34
C PHE A 74 -1.93 13.67 15.86
N SER A 75 -2.88 13.96 16.76
CA SER A 75 -4.14 14.60 16.38
C SER A 75 -3.88 15.94 15.69
N GLY A 76 -4.55 16.16 14.54
CA GLY A 76 -4.34 17.33 13.69
C GLY A 76 -3.22 17.18 12.67
N MET A 77 -2.48 16.07 12.67
CA MET A 77 -1.47 15.75 11.65
C MET A 77 -2.06 14.88 10.55
N ASP A 78 -1.81 15.25 9.29
CA ASP A 78 -2.25 14.48 8.13
C ASP A 78 -1.17 14.41 7.04
N VAL A 79 -1.24 13.35 6.22
CA VAL A 79 -0.45 13.25 4.99
C VAL A 79 -1.31 12.67 3.87
N ASN A 80 -1.21 13.29 2.70
CA ASN A 80 -1.71 12.74 1.45
C ASN A 80 -0.60 11.95 0.76
N GLU A 81 -0.90 10.73 0.37
CA GLU A 81 0.01 9.86 -0.36
C GLU A 81 -0.61 9.45 -1.69
N THR A 82 0.18 9.53 -2.75
CA THR A 82 -0.15 8.99 -4.06
C THR A 82 0.97 8.05 -4.49
N THR A 83 0.61 6.79 -4.70
CA THR A 83 1.52 5.75 -5.14
C THR A 83 1.00 5.22 -6.46
N TRP A 84 1.89 5.01 -7.44
CA TRP A 84 1.56 4.23 -8.62
C TRP A 84 2.54 3.07 -8.77
N GLY A 85 2.03 1.97 -9.29
CA GLY A 85 2.79 0.76 -9.59
C GLY A 85 2.43 0.28 -10.98
N ARG A 86 3.42 0.08 -11.83
CA ARG A 86 3.29 -0.48 -13.17
C ARG A 86 3.91 -1.86 -13.18
N MET A 87 3.12 -2.84 -13.61
CA MET A 87 3.55 -4.22 -13.78
C MET A 87 3.47 -4.56 -15.26
N ARG A 88 4.56 -5.09 -15.83
CA ARG A 88 4.62 -5.53 -17.22
C ARG A 88 5.49 -6.78 -17.36
N PRO A 89 5.27 -7.62 -18.38
CA PRO A 89 6.17 -8.71 -18.68
C PRO A 89 7.60 -8.20 -18.89
N TYR A 90 8.55 -8.98 -18.40
CA TYR A 90 9.98 -8.78 -18.60
C TYR A 90 10.56 -10.00 -19.28
N LEU A 91 11.21 -9.78 -20.42
CA LEU A 91 11.89 -10.81 -21.19
C LEU A 91 13.33 -10.33 -21.44
N GLU A 92 14.29 -11.04 -20.88
CA GLU A 92 15.72 -10.82 -21.14
C GLU A 92 16.41 -12.16 -21.35
N GLY A 93 16.74 -12.48 -22.61
CA GLY A 93 17.26 -13.79 -22.98
C GLY A 93 16.29 -14.92 -22.61
N SER A 94 16.75 -15.87 -21.79
CA SER A 94 15.93 -17.00 -21.29
C SER A 94 15.17 -16.67 -20.00
N SER A 95 15.34 -15.48 -19.43
CA SER A 95 14.65 -15.06 -18.21
C SER A 95 13.30 -14.43 -18.56
N CYS A 96 12.22 -15.05 -18.09
CA CYS A 96 10.87 -14.51 -18.13
C CYS A 96 10.44 -14.12 -16.72
N GLY A 97 9.84 -12.93 -16.58
CA GLY A 97 9.36 -12.43 -15.29
C GLY A 97 8.39 -11.27 -15.42
N VAL A 98 8.12 -10.61 -14.29
CA VAL A 98 7.33 -9.39 -14.23
C VAL A 98 8.24 -8.28 -13.71
N LEU A 99 8.39 -7.20 -14.50
CA LEU A 99 8.99 -5.98 -14.00
C LEU A 99 7.94 -5.18 -13.25
N VAL A 100 8.28 -4.76 -12.04
CA VAL A 100 7.48 -3.86 -11.20
C VAL A 100 8.21 -2.54 -11.09
N GLU A 101 7.59 -1.48 -11.59
CA GLU A 101 8.05 -0.10 -11.43
C GLU A 101 7.09 0.60 -10.48
N SER A 102 7.57 1.33 -9.47
CA SER A 102 6.71 2.08 -8.57
C SER A 102 7.29 3.43 -8.20
N CYS A 103 6.41 4.37 -7.88
CA CYS A 103 6.80 5.66 -7.32
C CYS A 103 5.72 6.12 -6.33
N THR A 104 6.20 6.64 -5.20
CA THR A 104 5.37 7.15 -4.11
C THR A 104 5.67 8.60 -3.87
N ARG A 105 4.62 9.42 -3.73
CA ARG A 105 4.71 10.82 -3.33
C ARG A 105 3.88 11.05 -2.08
N GLN A 106 4.52 11.51 -1.01
CA GLN A 106 3.86 11.96 0.21
C GLN A 106 3.84 13.50 0.27
N THR A 107 2.70 14.06 0.65
CA THR A 107 2.45 15.50 0.84
C THR A 107 1.88 15.71 2.24
N PRO A 108 2.72 16.12 3.19
CA PRO A 108 2.27 16.44 4.54
C PRO A 108 1.32 17.62 4.52
N GLY A 109 0.33 17.59 5.42
CA GLY A 109 -0.57 18.71 5.65
C GLY A 109 0.13 19.90 6.33
N PRO A 110 -0.55 21.07 6.41
CA PRO A 110 0.01 22.32 6.90
C PRO A 110 0.64 22.21 8.29
N TYR A 111 -0.03 21.50 9.22
CA TYR A 111 0.45 21.36 10.59
C TYR A 111 1.87 20.77 10.64
N ILE A 112 2.11 19.71 9.87
CA ILE A 112 3.41 19.03 9.82
C ILE A 112 4.47 19.90 9.14
N THR A 113 4.08 20.70 8.14
CA THR A 113 5.01 21.59 7.44
C THR A 113 5.38 22.81 8.27
N GLU A 114 4.45 23.38 9.03
CA GLU A 114 4.67 24.55 9.89
C GLU A 114 5.43 24.18 11.17
N ASN A 115 5.25 22.94 11.65
CA ASN A 115 5.90 22.42 12.85
C ASN A 115 6.93 21.32 12.50
N ALA A 116 7.76 21.56 11.48
CA ALA A 116 8.69 20.54 10.98
C ALA A 116 9.71 20.06 12.04
N ASP A 117 10.04 20.91 13.01
CA ASP A 117 10.95 20.61 14.13
C ASP A 117 10.23 20.09 15.39
N ASP A 118 8.91 19.96 15.37
CA ASP A 118 8.18 19.31 16.45
C ASP A 118 8.50 17.81 16.49
N TRP A 119 8.67 17.28 17.70
CA TRP A 119 9.00 15.87 17.88
C TRP A 119 7.89 14.95 17.39
N ALA A 120 6.62 15.29 17.66
CA ALA A 120 5.50 14.48 17.22
C ALA A 120 5.35 14.54 15.70
N GLY A 121 5.56 15.71 15.09
CA GLY A 121 5.62 15.88 13.64
C GLY A 121 6.71 15.04 12.96
N ARG A 122 7.94 15.04 13.49
CA ARG A 122 9.04 14.19 12.98
C ARG A 122 8.72 12.70 13.13
N THR A 123 8.18 12.30 14.27
CA THR A 123 7.84 10.91 14.57
C THR A 123 6.72 10.41 13.64
N PHE A 124 5.67 11.20 13.45
CA PHE A 124 4.60 10.90 12.50
C PHE A 124 5.14 10.72 11.08
N ARG A 125 6.00 11.64 10.61
CA ARG A 125 6.63 11.53 9.28
C ARG A 125 7.44 10.25 9.13
N ALA A 126 8.23 9.89 10.14
CA ALA A 126 9.02 8.66 10.13
C ALA A 126 8.13 7.41 10.03
N ILE A 127 7.03 7.36 10.81
CA ILE A 127 6.03 6.28 10.74
C ILE A 127 5.42 6.20 9.33
N MET A 128 5.08 7.33 8.72
CA MET A 128 4.50 7.35 7.38
C MET A 128 5.48 6.89 6.30
N GLN A 129 6.76 7.21 6.42
CA GLN A 129 7.81 6.74 5.51
C GLN A 129 8.06 5.24 5.69
N GLU A 130 8.14 4.77 6.92
CA GLU A 130 8.29 3.35 7.25
C GLU A 130 7.10 2.54 6.70
N ALA A 131 5.87 3.02 6.87
CA ALA A 131 4.68 2.35 6.35
C ALA A 131 4.72 2.18 4.82
N VAL A 132 5.26 3.16 4.08
CA VAL A 132 5.45 3.04 2.62
C VAL A 132 6.45 1.94 2.27
N VAL A 133 7.56 1.86 3.01
CA VAL A 133 8.58 0.83 2.79
C VAL A 133 7.99 -0.56 3.08
N GLU A 134 7.32 -0.72 4.22
CA GLU A 134 6.61 -1.96 4.58
C GLU A 134 5.59 -2.36 3.52
N ASP A 135 4.72 -1.43 3.11
CA ASP A 135 3.67 -1.71 2.13
C ASP A 135 4.26 -2.12 0.77
N THR A 136 5.37 -1.49 0.37
CA THR A 136 6.08 -1.83 -0.87
C THR A 136 6.73 -3.20 -0.80
N GLN A 137 7.41 -3.52 0.31
CA GLN A 137 8.06 -4.81 0.51
C GLN A 137 7.04 -5.96 0.53
N GLU A 138 5.95 -5.79 1.28
CA GLU A 138 4.87 -6.77 1.35
C GLU A 138 4.16 -6.95 0.00
N PHE A 139 3.97 -5.85 -0.76
CA PHE A 139 3.43 -5.93 -2.11
C PHE A 139 4.32 -6.78 -3.03
N VAL A 140 5.63 -6.51 -3.06
CA VAL A 140 6.59 -7.27 -3.90
C VAL A 140 6.65 -8.73 -3.46
N ARG A 141 6.71 -9.01 -2.15
CA ARG A 141 6.72 -10.37 -1.60
C ARG A 141 5.48 -11.16 -2.02
N ALA A 142 4.29 -10.61 -1.75
CA ALA A 142 3.01 -11.26 -2.06
C ALA A 142 2.78 -11.41 -3.57
N LEU A 143 3.27 -10.47 -4.39
CA LEU A 143 3.25 -10.62 -5.84
C LEU A 143 4.15 -11.77 -6.30
N GLY A 144 5.36 -11.90 -5.76
CA GLY A 144 6.28 -12.99 -6.06
C GLY A 144 5.74 -14.36 -5.63
N GLU A 145 5.03 -14.45 -4.51
CA GLU A 145 4.31 -15.68 -4.09
C GLU A 145 3.20 -16.05 -5.07
N LEU A 146 2.37 -15.07 -5.44
CA LEU A 146 1.28 -15.30 -6.39
C LEU A 146 1.80 -15.80 -7.75
N LEU A 147 2.85 -15.18 -8.28
CA LEU A 147 3.44 -15.59 -9.56
C LEU A 147 4.09 -16.99 -9.50
N ARG A 148 4.65 -17.40 -8.36
CA ARG A 148 5.18 -18.76 -8.18
C ARG A 148 4.07 -19.80 -8.10
N ASN A 149 2.99 -19.50 -7.38
CA ASN A 149 1.85 -20.41 -7.24
C ASN A 149 1.13 -20.62 -8.58
N ASP A 150 0.98 -19.56 -9.38
CA ASP A 150 0.40 -19.63 -10.73
C ASP A 150 1.30 -20.41 -11.72
N ALA A 151 2.60 -20.53 -11.43
CA ALA A 151 3.57 -21.29 -12.25
C ALA A 151 3.66 -22.77 -11.87
N SER A 152 3.00 -23.21 -10.80
CA SER A 152 2.90 -24.64 -10.47
C SER A 152 1.95 -25.30 -11.48
N PRO A 153 2.38 -26.30 -12.29
CA PRO A 153 1.41 -27.08 -13.04
C PRO A 153 0.48 -27.75 -12.02
N SER A 154 -0.82 -27.56 -12.17
CA SER A 154 -1.82 -28.40 -11.53
C SER A 154 -1.51 -29.84 -11.94
N ILE A 155 -0.83 -30.57 -11.05
CA ILE A 155 -0.71 -32.02 -11.17
C ILE A 155 -2.10 -32.55 -10.81
N GLU A 156 -2.97 -32.61 -11.82
CA GLU A 156 -4.19 -33.39 -11.78
C GLU A 156 -3.77 -34.85 -11.86
N PHE A 157 -3.86 -35.56 -10.73
CA PHE A 157 -3.87 -37.02 -10.76
C PHE A 157 -5.27 -37.44 -11.21
N GLU A 158 -5.39 -37.90 -12.45
CA GLU A 158 -6.54 -38.72 -12.86
C GLU A 158 -6.41 -40.09 -12.19
N THR A 159 -7.44 -40.47 -11.43
CA THR A 159 -7.71 -41.87 -11.03
C THR A 159 -8.77 -42.47 -11.92
#